data_AF-A0A5C5R5H0-F1
#
_entry.id   AF-A0A5C5R5H0-F1
#
_cell.length_a   1.000
_cell.length_b   1.000
_cell.length_c   1.000
_cell.angle_alpha   90.00
_cell.angle_beta   90.00
_cell.angle_gamma   90.00
#
_symmetry.space_group_name_H-M   'P 1'
#
loop_
_entity.id
_entity.type
_entity.pdbx_description
1 polymer ?
#
loop_
_entity_poly.entity_id
_entity_poly.type
_entity_poly.pdbx_seq_one_letter_code
_entity_poly.pdbx_strand_id
1 'polypeptide(L)'
;MSYLSIEFAVVFILFFLLYWLFRRSVAIQNGLLLVASYWIIGLFSVDFALILGGYTTVIYLLSTGIIYGRSPKFWLISAIVVGVGNLALFKY
;
A
#
# COMPACT_ATOMS: atom_id res chain seq x y z
N MET A 1 -17.14 -1.38 -8.54
CA MET A 1 -17.87 -0.69 -7.44
C MET A 1 -17.63 0.81 -7.60
N SER A 2 -18.56 1.69 -7.24
CA SER A 2 -18.30 3.13 -7.16
C SER A 2 -17.84 3.48 -5.74
N TYR A 3 -16.85 4.37 -5.58
CA TYR A 3 -16.39 4.84 -4.26
C TYR A 3 -17.52 5.49 -3.42
N LEU A 4 -18.58 5.97 -4.08
CA LEU A 4 -19.75 6.60 -3.48
C LEU A 4 -20.95 5.65 -3.30
N SER A 5 -20.75 4.33 -3.41
CA SER A 5 -21.81 3.35 -3.17
C SER A 5 -22.05 3.12 -1.67
N ILE A 6 -23.30 2.89 -1.28
CA ILE A 6 -23.69 2.41 0.07
C ILE A 6 -22.92 1.13 0.42
N GLU A 7 -22.66 0.27 -0.57
CA GLU A 7 -21.96 -1.01 -0.39
C GLU A 7 -20.55 -0.80 0.17
N PHE A 8 -19.85 0.22 -0.32
CA PHE A 8 -18.51 0.57 0.16
C PHE A 8 -18.57 1.05 1.63
N ALA A 9 -19.56 1.87 1.98
CA ALA A 9 -19.73 2.33 3.36
C ALA A 9 -19.99 1.18 4.33
N VAL A 10 -20.82 0.20 3.95
CA VAL A 10 -21.08 -1.00 4.77
C VAL A 10 -19.83 -1.83 4.95
N VAL A 11 -19.09 -2.10 3.86
CA VAL A 11 -17.81 -2.84 3.93
C VAL A 11 -16.80 -2.11 4.82
N PHE A 12 -16.72 -0.78 4.73
CA PHE A 12 -15.83 0.03 5.54
C PHE A 12 -16.18 -0.03 7.03
N ILE A 13 -17.46 0.05 7.39
CA ILE A 13 -17.92 -0.09 8.79
C ILE A 13 -17.59 -1.49 9.32
N LEU A 14 -17.84 -2.54 8.54
CA LEU A 14 -17.51 -3.92 8.93
C LEU A 14 -16.00 -4.10 9.13
N PHE A 15 -15.18 -3.55 8.23
CA PHE A 15 -13.73 -3.53 8.37
C PHE A 15 -13.31 -2.82 9.66
N PHE A 16 -13.90 -1.67 9.97
CA PHE A 16 -13.56 -0.89 11.16
C PHE A 16 -13.87 -1.66 12.45
N LEU A 17 -15.02 -2.34 12.51
CA LEU A 17 -15.37 -3.21 13.63
C LEU A 17 -14.38 -4.36 13.80
N LEU A 18 -14.01 -5.03 12.70
CA LEU A 18 -12.99 -6.08 12.72
C LEU A 18 -11.63 -5.55 13.17
N TYR A 19 -11.20 -4.41 12.63
CA TYR A 19 -9.93 -3.76 12.97
C TYR A 19 -9.83 -3.43 14.47
N TRP A 20 -10.91 -2.93 15.08
CA TRP A 20 -10.96 -2.61 16.50
C TRP A 20 -11.06 -3.85 17.40
N LEU A 21 -11.63 -4.95 16.92
CA LEU A 21 -11.68 -6.22 17.64
C LEU A 21 -10.28 -6.76 17.93
N PHE A 22 -9.35 -6.59 16.97
CA PHE A 22 -7.97 -7.03 17.09
C PHE A 22 -7.02 -5.99 17.71
N ARG A 23 -7.55 -4.99 18.44
CA ARG A 23 -6.76 -3.93 19.13
C ARG A 23 -5.61 -4.40 20.01
N ARG A 24 -5.61 -5.68 20.42
CA ARG A 24 -4.59 -6.27 21.30
C ARG A 24 -3.27 -6.55 20.57
N SER A 25 -3.29 -6.65 19.25
CA SER A 25 -2.10 -6.92 18.44
C SER A 25 -1.95 -5.91 17.30
N VAL A 26 -0.95 -5.04 17.43
CA VAL A 26 -0.58 -4.06 16.39
C VAL A 26 -0.19 -4.76 15.09
N ALA A 27 0.44 -5.95 15.17
CA ALA A 27 0.81 -6.73 13.99
C ALA A 27 -0.42 -7.19 13.19
N ILE A 28 -1.49 -7.64 13.88
CA ILE A 28 -2.73 -8.05 13.23
C ILE A 28 -3.45 -6.84 12.63
N GLN A 29 -3.47 -5.70 13.33
CA GLN A 29 -4.04 -4.46 12.80
C GLN A 29 -3.35 -3.97 11.52
N ASN A 30 -2.02 -3.99 11.50
CA ASN A 30 -1.25 -3.63 10.30
C ASN A 30 -1.50 -4.61 9.14
N GLY A 31 -1.57 -5.91 9.43
CA GLY A 31 -1.91 -6.93 8.44
C GLY A 31 -3.31 -6.73 7.86
N LEU A 32 -4.31 -6.47 8.72
CA LEU A 32 -5.68 -6.19 8.30
C LEU A 32 -5.77 -4.93 7.44
N LEU A 33 -5.09 -3.84 7.83
CA LEU A 33 -5.04 -2.62 7.04
C LEU A 33 -4.45 -2.88 5.65
N LEU A 34 -3.35 -3.62 5.60
CA LEU A 34 -2.66 -3.93 4.36
C LEU A 34 -3.55 -4.77 3.44
N VAL A 35 -4.07 -5.89 3.94
CA VAL A 35 -4.96 -6.79 3.17
C VAL A 35 -6.21 -6.05 2.71
N ALA A 36 -6.87 -5.29 3.58
CA ALA A 36 -8.06 -4.53 3.22
C ALA A 36 -7.77 -3.46 2.15
N SER A 37 -6.62 -2.79 2.22
CA SER A 37 -6.22 -1.78 1.23
C SER A 37 -6.05 -2.40 -0.15
N TYR A 38 -5.32 -3.52 -0.26
CA TYR A 38 -5.16 -4.22 -1.54
C TYR A 38 -6.46 -4.85 -2.04
N TRP A 39 -7.28 -5.40 -1.12
CA TRP A 39 -8.57 -5.99 -1.47
C TRP A 39 -9.51 -4.95 -2.09
N ILE A 40 -9.65 -3.79 -1.44
CA ILE A 40 -10.48 -2.69 -1.94
C ILE A 40 -10.01 -2.27 -3.33
N ILE A 41 -8.71 -2.04 -3.52
CA ILE A 41 -8.15 -1.61 -4.82
C ILE A 41 -8.34 -2.71 -5.89
N GLY A 42 -8.15 -3.98 -5.53
CA GLY A 42 -8.38 -5.12 -6.42
C GLY A 42 -9.84 -5.26 -6.88
N LEU A 43 -10.81 -4.87 -6.05
CA LEU A 43 -12.23 -4.82 -6.43
C LEU A 43 -12.53 -3.74 -7.49
N PHE A 44 -11.70 -2.70 -7.59
CA PHE A 44 -11.81 -1.71 -8.67
C PHE A 44 -11.07 -2.16 -9.93
N SER A 45 -9.84 -2.64 -9.77
CA SER A 45 -9.01 -3.10 -10.88
C SER A 45 -7.83 -3.91 -10.36
N VAL A 46 -7.76 -5.17 -10.78
CA VAL A 46 -6.69 -6.10 -10.38
C VAL A 46 -5.32 -5.62 -10.89
N ASP A 47 -5.27 -5.02 -12.09
CA ASP A 47 -4.04 -4.49 -12.67
C ASP A 47 -3.42 -3.39 -11.80
N PHE A 48 -4.22 -2.43 -11.31
CA PHE A 48 -3.72 -1.41 -10.40
C PHE A 48 -3.30 -1.98 -9.05
N ALA A 49 -3.96 -3.02 -8.55
CA ALA A 49 -3.54 -3.69 -7.32
C ALA A 49 -2.15 -4.36 -7.48
N LEU A 50 -1.89 -4.99 -8.63
CA LEU A 50 -0.58 -5.56 -8.95
C LEU A 50 0.51 -4.49 -9.10
N ILE A 51 0.20 -3.39 -9.80
CA ILE A 51 1.15 -2.28 -9.96
C ILE A 51 1.46 -1.66 -8.60
N LEU A 52 0.43 -1.41 -7.77
CA LEU A 52 0.63 -0.90 -6.41
C LEU A 52 1.46 -1.87 -5.56
N GLY A 53 1.19 -3.17 -5.65
CA GLY A 53 1.97 -4.22 -4.98
C GLY A 53 3.44 -4.24 -5.40
N GLY A 54 3.70 -4.11 -6.70
CA GLY A 54 5.05 -3.99 -7.24
C GLY A 54 5.75 -2.73 -6.74
N TYR A 55 5.10 -1.57 -6.84
CA TYR A 55 5.66 -0.28 -6.42
C TYR A 55 6.00 -0.27 -4.93
N THR A 56 5.07 -0.68 -4.08
CA THR A 56 5.26 -0.76 -2.62
C THR A 56 6.38 -1.72 -2.23
N THR A 57 6.50 -2.87 -2.90
CA THR A 57 7.60 -3.82 -2.68
C THR A 57 8.95 -3.20 -3.06
N VAL A 58 9.03 -2.53 -4.21
CA VAL A 58 10.27 -1.85 -4.65
C VAL A 58 10.68 -0.78 -3.65
N ILE A 59 9.75 0.08 -3.23
CA ILE A 59 10.03 1.12 -2.23
C ILE A 59 10.44 0.52 -0.89
N TYR A 60 9.81 -0.58 -0.46
CA TYR A 60 10.20 -1.29 0.76
C TYR A 60 11.63 -1.83 0.70
N LEU A 61 12.02 -2.46 -0.41
CA LEU A 61 13.39 -2.95 -0.63
C LEU A 61 14.40 -1.81 -0.66
N LEU A 62 14.09 -0.71 -1.35
CA LEU A 62 14.94 0.48 -1.39
C LEU A 62 15.09 1.09 0.00
N SER A 63 14.01 1.18 0.78
CA SER A 63 14.03 1.67 2.16
C SER A 63 14.90 0.78 3.06
N THR A 64 14.80 -0.53 2.89
CA THR A 64 15.66 -1.50 3.59
C THR A 64 17.13 -1.30 3.21
N GLY A 65 17.41 -1.06 1.92
CA GLY A 65 18.74 -0.71 1.42
C GLY A 65 19.28 0.62 1.99
N ILE A 66 18.43 1.60 2.27
CA ILE A 66 18.83 2.85 2.93
C ILE A 66 19.27 2.58 4.38
N ILE A 67 18.54 1.72 5.11
CA ILE A 67 18.80 1.47 6.54
C ILE A 67 20.00 0.55 6.74
N TYR A 68 20.10 -0.53 5.96
CA TYR A 68 21.09 -1.59 6.18
C TYR A 68 22.21 -1.63 5.13
N GLY A 69 22.09 -0.85 4.06
CA GLY A 69 23.04 -0.88 2.94
C GLY A 69 24.33 -0.10 3.22
N ARG A 70 25.39 -0.51 2.53
CA ARG A 70 26.72 0.11 2.64
C ARG A 70 26.80 1.53 2.07
N SER A 71 25.87 1.88 1.18
CA SER A 71 25.81 3.17 0.46
C SER A 71 24.41 3.78 0.52
N PRO A 72 23.96 4.32 1.66
CA PRO A 72 22.59 4.81 1.84
C PRO A 72 22.20 5.92 0.85
N LYS A 73 23.16 6.74 0.43
CA LYS A 73 22.95 7.80 -0.57
C LYS A 73 22.49 7.26 -1.93
N PHE A 74 23.06 6.13 -2.38
CA PHE A 74 22.67 5.52 -3.64
C PHE A 74 21.22 5.02 -3.58
N TRP A 75 20.87 4.28 -2.52
CA TRP A 75 19.52 3.77 -2.31
C TRP A 75 18.47 4.88 -2.21
N LEU A 76 18.81 5.99 -1.57
CA LEU A 76 17.95 7.16 -1.49
C LEU A 76 17.73 7.82 -2.85
N ILE A 77 18.78 7.99 -3.66
CA ILE A 77 18.64 8.51 -5.03
C ILE A 77 17.78 7.57 -5.87
N SER A 78 17.99 6.25 -5.80
CA SER A 78 17.16 5.26 -6.48
C SER A 78 15.70 5.34 -6.05
N ALA A 79 15.41 5.50 -4.75
CA ALA A 79 14.06 5.67 -4.24
C ALA A 79 13.38 6.94 -4.79
N ILE A 80 14.12 8.05 -4.87
CA ILE A 80 13.62 9.28 -5.47
C ILE A 80 13.30 9.08 -6.96
N VAL A 81 14.22 8.48 -7.72
CA VAL A 81 14.02 8.22 -9.16
C VAL A 81 12.81 7.32 -9.39
N VAL A 82 12.66 6.24 -8.62
CA VAL A 82 11.50 5.34 -8.73
C VAL A 82 10.21 6.06 -8.34
N GLY A 83 10.21 6.85 -7.26
CA GLY A 83 9.05 7.61 -6.83
C GLY A 83 8.60 8.65 -7.85
N VAL A 84 9.53 9.46 -8.36
CA VAL A 84 9.26 10.47 -9.39
C VAL A 84 8.87 9.81 -10.71
N GLY A 85 9.51 8.72 -11.11
CA GLY A 85 9.17 7.95 -12.30
C GLY A 85 7.76 7.39 -12.24
N ASN A 86 7.36 6.83 -11.09
CA ASN A 86 5.99 6.36 -10.89
C ASN A 86 4.98 7.52 -10.99
N LEU A 87 5.26 8.66 -10.36
CA LEU A 87 4.41 9.84 -10.49
C LEU A 87 4.32 10.32 -11.94
N ALA A 88 5.43 10.33 -12.67
CA ALA A 88 5.45 10.77 -14.07
C ALA A 88 4.60 9.86 -14.96
N LEU A 89 4.72 8.54 -14.81
CA LEU A 89 4.00 7.55 -15.63
C LEU A 89 2.50 7.47 -15.34
N PHE A 90 2.08 7.71 -14.09
CA PHE A 90 0.68 7.59 -13.70
C PHE A 90 -0.08 8.92 -13.73
N LYS A 91 0.63 10.05 -13.67
CA LYS A 91 0.02 11.38 -13.69
C LYS A 91 -0.10 11.97 -15.10
N TYR A 92 0.84 11.67 -15.99
CA TYR A 92 0.92 12.20 -17.35
C TYR A 92 0.75 11.07 -18.37
#